data_AF-A0A851DWI7-F1
#
_entry.id   AF-A0A851DWI7-F1
#
_cell.length_a   1.000
_cell.length_b   1.000
_cell.length_c   1.000
_cell.angle_alpha   90.00
_cell.angle_beta   90.00
_cell.angle_gamma   90.00
#
_symmetry.space_group_name_H-M   'P 1'
#
loop_
_entity.id
_entity.type
_entity.pdbx_description
1 polymer ?
#
loop_
_entity_poly.entity_id
_entity_poly.type
_entity_poly.pdbx_seq_one_letter_code
_entity_poly.pdbx_strand_id
1 'polypeptide(L)'
;STGEATLYLFNSGAQQLFEVKAFHEERRSWFIGQTVQQDGRLLFVTPMDPLFLMLYYLIKADKEQGKFQPLDQVVLDSEYPSCPLLLKCADVKQYIQHVTEEKEIGSQKFHKYSQEKTLKWLKKKVNQTVKALKSNKISVGERALASTFINSKQITDTQE
;
A
#
# COMPACT_ATOMS: atom_id res chain seq x y z
N SER A 1 -10.27 -2.95 -0.85
CA SER A 1 -10.04 -1.74 -1.67
C SER A 1 -11.30 -1.50 -2.47
N THR A 2 -11.72 -0.25 -2.62
CA THR A 2 -13.01 0.16 -3.20
C THR A 2 -13.07 0.08 -4.73
N GLY A 3 -11.91 -0.11 -5.40
CA GLY A 3 -11.82 -0.10 -6.86
C GLY A 3 -11.85 1.31 -7.47
N GLU A 4 -11.87 2.35 -6.62
CA GLU A 4 -11.91 3.75 -7.04
C GLU A 4 -10.54 4.27 -7.44
N ALA A 5 -10.54 5.23 -8.35
CA ALA A 5 -9.34 5.90 -8.83
C ALA A 5 -8.58 6.57 -7.67
N THR A 6 -7.28 6.28 -7.57
CA THR A 6 -6.38 6.86 -6.57
C THR A 6 -5.10 7.32 -7.25
N LEU A 7 -4.49 8.39 -6.75
CA LEU A 7 -3.25 8.92 -7.30
C LEU A 7 -2.03 8.16 -6.77
N TYR A 8 -1.17 7.74 -7.70
CA TYR A 8 0.11 7.12 -7.42
C TYR A 8 1.23 7.88 -8.13
N LEU A 9 2.43 7.79 -7.58
CA LEU A 9 3.63 8.36 -8.17
C LEU A 9 4.63 7.23 -8.45
N PHE A 10 5.19 7.23 -9.66
CA PHE A 10 6.32 6.38 -10.03
C PHE A 10 7.59 7.22 -10.07
N ASN A 11 8.70 6.69 -9.58
CA ASN A 11 9.99 7.35 -9.76
C ASN A 11 10.45 7.35 -11.22
N SER A 12 11.52 8.09 -11.50
CA SER A 12 12.18 8.08 -12.80
C SER A 12 12.58 6.65 -13.17
N GLY A 13 11.99 6.11 -14.25
CA GLY A 13 12.19 4.72 -14.69
C GLY A 13 11.18 3.69 -14.17
N ALA A 14 10.17 4.12 -13.40
CA ALA A 14 9.08 3.27 -12.87
C ALA A 14 9.57 2.02 -12.14
N GLN A 15 10.67 2.14 -11.38
CA GLN A 15 11.23 1.05 -10.57
C GLN A 15 10.61 0.99 -9.18
N GLN A 16 10.12 2.12 -8.67
CA GLN A 16 9.52 2.25 -7.35
C GLN A 16 8.16 2.97 -7.44
N LEU A 17 7.21 2.45 -6.67
CA LEU A 17 5.85 2.96 -6.58
C LEU A 17 5.65 3.67 -5.23
N PHE A 18 4.94 4.79 -5.29
CA PHE A 18 4.54 5.56 -4.12
C PHE A 18 3.03 5.82 -4.17
N GLU A 19 2.37 5.72 -3.02
CA GLU A 19 0.99 6.19 -2.88
C GLU A 19 0.98 7.68 -2.51
N VAL A 20 0.02 8.42 -3.04
CA VAL A 20 -0.18 9.84 -2.68
C VAL A 20 -1.38 9.94 -1.76
N LYS A 21 -1.17 10.42 -0.53
CA LYS A 21 -2.22 10.66 0.47
C LYS A 21 -2.38 12.14 0.73
N ALA A 22 -3.61 12.61 0.85
CA ALA A 22 -3.91 13.97 1.26
C ALA A 22 -4.37 13.97 2.72
N PHE A 23 -3.64 14.68 3.58
CA PHE A 23 -4.18 15.13 4.85
C PHE A 23 -5.03 16.37 4.59
N HIS A 24 -6.29 16.30 5.01
CA HIS A 24 -7.27 17.37 4.81
C HIS A 24 -7.98 17.66 6.13
N GLU A 25 -8.03 18.93 6.49
CA GLU A 25 -8.77 19.45 7.63
C GLU A 25 -9.53 20.71 7.17
N GLU A 26 -10.74 20.91 7.69
CA GLU A 26 -11.57 22.04 7.30
C GLU A 26 -10.91 23.39 7.68
N ARG A 27 -11.13 24.41 6.83
CA ARG A 27 -10.70 25.80 7.09
C ARG A 27 -9.19 25.90 7.34
N ARG A 28 -8.42 25.36 6.39
CA ARG A 28 -6.97 25.46 6.32
C ARG A 28 -6.53 26.07 4.99
N SER A 29 -5.41 26.79 5.03
CA SER A 29 -4.75 27.42 3.88
C SER A 29 -3.26 27.53 4.19
N TRP A 30 -2.41 27.60 3.16
CA TRP A 30 -0.97 27.78 3.32
C TRP A 30 -0.54 29.18 2.92
N PHE A 31 0.38 29.77 3.67
CA PHE A 31 1.18 30.90 3.20
C PHE A 31 2.48 30.35 2.59
N ILE A 32 2.66 30.57 1.29
CA ILE A 32 3.82 30.10 0.52
C ILE A 32 4.51 31.32 -0.08
N GLY A 33 5.65 31.70 0.50
CA GLY A 33 6.30 32.96 0.17
C GLY A 33 5.40 34.15 0.45
N GLN A 34 5.10 34.95 -0.58
CA GLN A 34 4.18 36.10 -0.52
C GLN A 34 2.78 35.78 -1.07
N THR A 35 2.44 34.50 -1.21
CA THR A 35 1.16 34.05 -1.78
C THR A 35 0.37 33.23 -0.76
N VAL A 36 -0.95 33.23 -0.92
CA VAL A 36 -1.87 32.41 -0.13
C VAL A 36 -2.41 31.30 -1.01
N GLN A 37 -2.11 30.05 -0.64
CA GLN A 37 -2.71 28.86 -1.24
C GLN A 37 -3.98 28.52 -0.47
N GLN A 38 -5.14 28.70 -1.12
CA GLN A 38 -6.44 28.41 -0.53
C GLN A 38 -6.59 26.93 -0.16
N ASP A 39 -6.05 26.02 -0.98
CA ASP A 39 -6.06 24.60 -0.68
C ASP A 39 -5.11 24.28 0.48
N GLY A 40 -5.69 24.06 1.68
CA GLY A 40 -4.94 23.72 2.89
C GLY A 40 -4.50 22.26 3.00
N ARG A 41 -4.70 21.42 1.97
CA ARG A 41 -4.30 20.00 2.03
C ARG A 41 -2.77 19.87 2.12
N LEU A 42 -2.32 18.85 2.86
CA LEU A 42 -0.91 18.43 2.88
C LEU A 42 -0.81 17.07 2.20
N LEU A 43 -0.06 17.01 1.09
CA LEU A 43 0.16 15.78 0.34
C LEU A 43 1.39 15.03 0.87
N PHE A 44 1.22 13.75 1.16
CA PHE A 44 2.26 12.81 1.51
C PHE A 44 2.47 11.84 0.35
N VAL A 45 3.74 11.64 -0.01
CA VAL A 45 4.16 10.63 -1.01
C VAL A 45 4.94 9.56 -0.26
N THR A 46 4.33 8.40 -0.05
CA THR A 46 4.92 7.32 0.77
C THR A 46 5.19 6.08 -0.07
N PRO A 47 6.32 5.38 0.13
CA PRO A 47 6.61 4.14 -0.58
C PRO A 47 5.46 3.14 -0.43
N MET A 48 5.07 2.51 -1.53
CA MET A 48 3.97 1.56 -1.58
C MET A 48 4.46 0.22 -2.11
N ASP A 49 4.10 -0.88 -1.44
CA ASP A 49 4.38 -2.22 -1.94
C ASP A 49 3.47 -2.51 -3.16
N PRO A 50 4.04 -2.68 -4.37
CA PRO A 50 3.26 -2.85 -5.58
C PRO A 50 2.50 -4.19 -5.63
N LEU A 51 2.85 -5.18 -4.78
CA LEU A 51 2.12 -6.45 -4.72
C LEU A 51 0.66 -6.26 -4.30
N PHE A 52 0.32 -5.23 -3.52
CA PHE A 52 -1.07 -4.93 -3.20
C PHE A 52 -1.89 -4.56 -4.44
N LEU A 53 -1.30 -3.85 -5.40
CA LEU A 53 -1.96 -3.54 -6.67
C LEU A 53 -1.97 -4.74 -7.60
N MET A 54 -0.88 -5.52 -7.65
CA MET A 54 -0.82 -6.77 -8.43
C MET A 54 -1.89 -7.77 -7.99
N LEU A 55 -2.19 -7.86 -6.69
CA LEU A 55 -3.21 -8.75 -6.16
C LEU A 55 -4.59 -8.50 -6.77
N TYR A 56 -4.96 -7.25 -7.05
CA TYR A 56 -6.24 -6.94 -7.70
C TYR A 56 -6.34 -7.64 -9.07
N TYR A 57 -5.34 -7.43 -9.94
CA TYR A 57 -5.30 -8.02 -11.27
C TYR A 57 -5.18 -9.55 -11.24
N LEU A 58 -4.37 -10.10 -10.35
CA LEU A 58 -4.20 -11.54 -10.18
C LEU A 58 -5.51 -12.23 -9.76
N ILE A 59 -6.21 -11.65 -8.78
CA ILE A 59 -7.49 -12.20 -8.30
C ILE A 59 -8.56 -12.08 -9.39
N LYS A 60 -8.57 -10.97 -10.15
CA LYS A 60 -9.48 -10.78 -11.28
C LYS A 60 -9.24 -11.84 -12.36
N ALA A 61 -8.00 -12.01 -12.81
CA ALA A 61 -7.63 -13.00 -13.84
C ALA A 61 -7.90 -14.45 -13.40
N ASP A 62 -7.71 -14.77 -12.12
CA ASP A 62 -8.02 -16.10 -11.58
C ASP A 62 -9.54 -16.38 -11.56
N LYS A 63 -10.35 -15.37 -11.21
CA LYS A 63 -11.82 -15.50 -11.26
C LYS A 63 -12.36 -15.63 -12.68
N GLU A 64 -11.78 -14.90 -13.63
CA GLU A 64 -12.24 -14.87 -15.02
C GLU A 64 -11.80 -16.11 -15.81
N GLN A 65 -10.56 -16.58 -15.62
CA GLN A 65 -9.99 -17.65 -16.44
C GLN A 65 -9.45 -18.83 -15.64
N GLY A 66 -8.97 -18.63 -14.41
CA GLY A 66 -8.39 -19.68 -13.55
C GLY A 66 -7.13 -20.35 -14.10
N LYS A 67 -6.45 -19.73 -15.08
CA LYS A 67 -5.31 -20.29 -15.83
C LYS A 67 -4.00 -19.58 -15.49
N PHE A 68 -2.91 -20.28 -15.73
CA PHE A 68 -1.55 -19.71 -15.71
C PHE A 68 -1.37 -18.79 -16.92
N GLN A 69 -1.02 -17.53 -16.67
CA GLN A 69 -0.92 -16.49 -17.69
C GLN A 69 0.38 -15.67 -17.53
N PRO A 70 0.97 -15.16 -18.62
CA PRO A 70 2.02 -14.15 -18.56
C PRO A 70 1.54 -12.88 -17.85
N LEU A 71 2.41 -12.20 -17.09
CA LEU A 71 2.01 -11.03 -16.29
C LEU A 71 1.53 -9.83 -17.13
N ASP A 72 2.05 -9.69 -18.35
CA ASP A 72 1.62 -8.71 -19.35
C ASP A 72 0.21 -8.96 -19.88
N GLN A 73 -0.32 -10.19 -19.76
CA GLN A 73 -1.72 -10.51 -20.04
C GLN A 73 -2.62 -10.33 -18.82
N VAL A 74 -2.06 -10.45 -17.61
CA VAL A 74 -2.81 -10.27 -16.34
C VAL A 74 -3.03 -8.79 -16.04
N VAL A 75 -2.02 -7.94 -16.26
CA VAL A 75 -2.06 -6.51 -15.92
C VAL A 75 -2.49 -5.69 -17.13
N LEU A 76 -3.77 -5.83 -17.50
CA LEU A 76 -4.42 -5.10 -18.58
C LEU A 76 -5.70 -4.45 -18.06
N ASP A 77 -5.77 -3.13 -18.21
CA ASP A 77 -6.91 -2.33 -17.75
C ASP A 77 -7.14 -1.14 -18.68
N SER A 78 -8.32 -1.09 -19.30
CA SER A 78 -8.71 -0.01 -20.21
C SER A 78 -9.09 1.28 -19.46
N GLU A 79 -9.57 1.17 -18.22
CA GLU A 79 -9.88 2.33 -17.38
C GLU A 79 -8.59 2.93 -16.81
N TYR A 80 -7.58 2.08 -16.56
CA TYR A 80 -6.28 2.47 -16.02
C TYR A 80 -5.12 2.05 -16.93
N PRO A 81 -4.90 2.72 -18.08
CA PRO A 81 -3.92 2.32 -19.10
C PRO A 81 -2.46 2.35 -18.61
N SER A 82 -2.19 2.99 -17.49
CA SER A 82 -0.86 3.05 -16.85
C SER A 82 -0.52 1.79 -16.04
N CYS A 83 -1.44 0.83 -15.89
CA CYS A 83 -1.21 -0.38 -15.09
C CYS A 83 0.02 -1.23 -15.52
N PRO A 84 0.46 -1.28 -16.80
CA PRO A 84 1.66 -2.03 -17.17
C PRO A 84 2.96 -1.46 -16.56
N LEU A 85 2.95 -0.22 -16.04
CA LEU A 85 4.08 0.32 -15.28
C LEU A 85 4.39 -0.51 -14.02
N LEU A 86 3.41 -1.21 -13.45
CA LEU A 86 3.62 -2.11 -12.31
C LEU A 86 4.61 -3.24 -12.63
N LEU A 87 4.64 -3.70 -13.89
CA LEU A 87 5.57 -4.75 -14.34
C LEU A 87 7.02 -4.26 -14.43
N LYS A 88 7.23 -2.95 -14.47
CA LYS A 88 8.57 -2.34 -14.45
C LYS A 88 9.16 -2.29 -13.04
N CYS A 89 8.32 -2.31 -12.00
CA CYS A 89 8.78 -2.26 -10.61
C CYS A 89 9.69 -3.45 -10.28
N ALA A 90 10.87 -3.17 -9.73
CA ALA A 90 11.84 -4.20 -9.34
C ALA A 90 11.24 -5.17 -8.30
N ASP A 91 10.51 -4.61 -7.33
CA ASP A 91 9.84 -5.37 -6.27
C ASP A 91 8.82 -6.36 -6.81
N VAL A 92 8.08 -6.01 -7.89
CA VAL A 92 7.14 -6.96 -8.52
C VAL A 92 7.91 -8.15 -9.07
N LYS A 93 8.96 -7.92 -9.86
CA LYS A 93 9.77 -8.99 -10.44
C LYS A 93 10.38 -9.90 -9.38
N GLN A 94 10.85 -9.33 -8.27
CA GLN A 94 11.49 -10.09 -7.21
C GLN A 94 10.51 -10.85 -6.30
N TYR A 95 9.32 -10.30 -6.07
CA TYR A 95 8.44 -10.76 -5.01
C TYR A 95 7.09 -11.31 -5.47
N ILE A 96 6.77 -11.32 -6.76
CA ILE A 96 5.50 -11.86 -7.31
C ILE A 96 5.24 -13.32 -6.91
N GLN A 97 6.31 -14.10 -6.73
CA GLN A 97 6.27 -15.50 -6.27
C GLN A 97 5.65 -15.68 -4.86
N HIS A 98 5.54 -14.62 -4.07
CA HIS A 98 4.89 -14.64 -2.76
C HIS A 98 3.36 -14.65 -2.83
N VAL A 99 2.77 -14.33 -3.97
CA VAL A 99 1.32 -14.26 -4.17
C VAL A 99 0.84 -15.13 -5.35
N THR A 100 1.79 -15.72 -6.10
CA THR A 100 1.50 -16.53 -7.30
C THR A 100 2.13 -17.92 -7.25
N GLU A 101 1.49 -18.87 -7.91
CA GLU A 101 2.13 -20.08 -8.44
C GLU A 101 2.79 -19.75 -9.78
N GLU A 102 3.97 -20.30 -10.01
CA GLU A 102 4.76 -20.06 -11.21
C GLU A 102 4.95 -21.37 -11.97
N LYS A 103 4.79 -21.32 -13.29
CA LYS A 103 5.19 -22.37 -14.23
C LYS A 103 6.08 -21.76 -15.28
N GLU A 104 7.11 -22.48 -15.66
CA GLU A 104 8.05 -22.07 -16.70
C GLU A 104 7.94 -23.02 -17.89
N ILE A 105 7.76 -22.45 -19.08
CA ILE A 105 7.72 -23.18 -20.34
C ILE A 105 8.70 -22.47 -21.28
N GLY A 106 9.80 -23.15 -21.62
CA GLY A 106 10.91 -22.53 -22.35
C GLY A 106 11.54 -21.40 -21.54
N SER A 107 11.58 -20.19 -22.11
CA SER A 107 12.10 -18.98 -21.45
C SER A 107 11.01 -18.07 -20.86
N GLN A 108 9.75 -18.51 -20.87
CA GLN A 108 8.61 -17.70 -20.45
C GLN A 108 8.00 -18.23 -19.15
N LYS A 109 7.75 -17.28 -18.23
CA LYS A 109 7.11 -17.55 -16.94
C LYS A 109 5.62 -17.22 -17.00
N PHE A 110 4.83 -18.13 -16.46
CA PHE A 110 3.39 -18.02 -16.35
C PHE A 110 3.00 -18.03 -14.87
N HIS A 111 2.11 -17.12 -14.50
CA HIS A 111 1.70 -16.92 -13.11
C HIS A 111 0.22 -17.20 -12.95
N LYS A 112 -0.14 -17.76 -11.81
CA LYS A 112 -1.54 -17.90 -11.36
C LYS A 112 -1.64 -17.45 -9.91
N TYR A 113 -2.72 -16.77 -9.54
CA TYR A 113 -2.97 -16.37 -8.15
C TYR A 113 -2.95 -17.59 -7.21
N SER A 114 -2.35 -17.44 -6.03
CA SER A 114 -2.34 -18.45 -4.98
C SER A 114 -2.79 -17.86 -3.65
N GLN A 115 -3.97 -18.27 -3.19
CA GLN A 115 -4.54 -17.82 -1.92
C GLN A 115 -3.66 -18.21 -0.73
N GLU A 116 -3.13 -19.44 -0.73
CA GLU A 116 -2.29 -19.94 0.36
C GLU A 116 -1.03 -19.08 0.53
N LYS A 117 -0.31 -18.82 -0.56
CA LYS A 117 0.89 -17.97 -0.53
C LYS A 117 0.57 -16.54 -0.13
N THR A 118 -0.52 -16.00 -0.66
CA THR A 118 -1.00 -14.65 -0.34
C THR A 118 -1.30 -14.50 1.15
N LEU A 119 -1.97 -15.48 1.78
CA LEU A 119 -2.22 -15.47 3.22
C LEU A 119 -0.92 -15.53 4.03
N LYS A 120 0.06 -16.35 3.62
CA LYS A 120 1.38 -16.39 4.26
C LYS A 120 2.11 -15.04 4.15
N TRP A 121 2.04 -14.39 3.00
CA TRP A 121 2.62 -13.07 2.77
C TRP A 121 1.91 -11.99 3.60
N LEU A 122 0.57 -11.96 3.62
CA LEU A 122 -0.21 -11.02 4.44
C LEU A 122 0.08 -11.18 5.93
N LYS A 123 0.21 -12.41 6.44
CA LYS A 123 0.61 -12.65 7.84
C LYS A 123 1.96 -12.01 8.16
N LYS A 124 2.92 -12.06 7.24
CA LYS A 124 4.21 -11.36 7.38
C LYS A 124 4.03 -9.83 7.37
N LYS A 125 3.20 -9.29 6.49
CA LYS A 125 2.89 -7.85 6.43
C LYS A 125 2.26 -7.35 7.73
N VAL A 126 1.28 -8.07 8.28
CA VAL A 126 0.67 -7.74 9.58
C VAL A 126 1.74 -7.71 10.68
N ASN A 127 2.60 -8.74 10.75
CA ASN A 127 3.67 -8.77 11.75
C ASN A 127 4.67 -7.62 11.59
N GLN A 128 4.97 -7.20 10.35
CA GLN A 128 5.80 -6.01 10.08
C GLN A 128 5.13 -4.74 10.58
N THR A 129 3.84 -4.56 10.31
CA THR A 129 3.06 -3.41 10.79
C THR A 129 2.99 -3.38 12.32
N VAL A 130 2.77 -4.51 12.98
CA VAL A 130 2.78 -4.59 14.45
C VAL A 130 4.12 -4.14 15.04
N LYS A 131 5.24 -4.55 14.42
CA LYS A 131 6.58 -4.08 14.84
C LYS A 131 6.73 -2.57 14.65
N ALA A 132 6.28 -2.04 13.51
CA ALA A 132 6.33 -0.62 13.23
C ALA A 132 5.47 0.20 14.22
N LEU A 133 4.25 -0.26 14.53
CA LEU A 133 3.36 0.39 15.50
C LEU A 133 4.00 0.48 16.89
N LYS A 134 4.60 -0.63 17.36
CA LYS A 134 5.33 -0.67 18.64
C LYS A 134 6.54 0.26 18.64
N SER A 135 7.35 0.23 17.58
CA SER A 135 8.56 1.06 17.46
C SER A 135 8.24 2.55 17.42
N ASN A 136 7.13 2.93 16.77
CA ASN A 136 6.68 4.32 16.67
C ASN A 136 5.80 4.76 17.86
N LYS A 137 5.63 3.91 18.88
CA LYS A 137 4.82 4.16 20.09
C LYS A 137 3.39 4.64 19.74
N ILE A 138 2.81 4.10 18.68
CA ILE A 138 1.45 4.44 18.26
C ILE A 138 0.48 3.75 19.22
N SER A 139 -0.44 4.53 19.81
CA SER A 139 -1.48 3.98 20.69
C SER A 139 -2.47 3.15 19.87
N VAL A 140 -2.65 1.88 20.25
CA VAL A 140 -3.56 0.92 19.60
C VAL A 140 -4.69 0.47 20.56
N GLY A 141 -4.90 1.21 21.65
CA GLY A 141 -5.96 0.92 22.61
C GLY A 141 -7.34 1.26 22.06
N GLU A 142 -8.38 0.64 22.65
CA GLU A 142 -9.79 0.84 22.27
C GLU A 142 -10.25 2.30 22.43
N ARG A 143 -9.55 3.09 23.26
CA ARG A 143 -9.77 4.53 23.42
C ARG A 143 -8.53 5.31 22.98
N ALA A 144 -8.71 6.19 22.00
CA ALA A 144 -7.71 7.19 21.65
C ALA A 144 -7.82 8.38 22.61
N LEU A 145 -6.81 8.59 23.45
CA LEU A 145 -6.65 9.86 24.15
C LEU A 145 -5.92 10.82 23.19
N ALA A 146 -6.38 12.06 23.12
CA ALA A 146 -5.71 13.08 22.31
C ALA A 146 -4.24 13.19 22.72
N SER A 147 -3.33 13.43 21.77
CA SER A 147 -1.91 13.68 22.06
C SER A 147 -1.70 14.93 22.94
N THR A 148 -2.68 15.82 22.99
CA THR A 148 -2.77 17.00 23.87
C THR A 148 -3.45 16.73 25.21
N PHE A 149 -3.87 15.50 25.50
CA PHE A 149 -4.54 15.15 26.75
C PHE A 149 -3.55 15.17 27.92
N ILE A 150 -3.63 16.21 28.75
CA ILE A 150 -2.92 16.29 30.02
C ILE A 150 -3.83 15.72 31.10
N ASN A 151 -3.47 14.55 31.65
CA ASN A 151 -4.16 13.98 32.80
C ASN A 151 -3.73 14.73 34.08
N SER A 152 -4.64 15.46 34.72
CA SER A 152 -4.37 16.25 35.93
C SER A 152 -4.37 15.44 37.23
N LYS A 153 -4.56 14.11 37.18
CA LYS A 153 -4.43 13.26 38.37
C LYS A 153 -3.05 12.61 38.40
N GLN A 154 -2.16 13.18 39.22
CA GLN A 154 -1.04 12.43 39.78
C GLN A 154 -1.62 11.26 40.58
N ILE A 155 -1.39 10.05 40.10
CA ILE A 155 -1.50 8.86 40.94
C ILE A 155 -0.21 8.85 41.75
N THR A 156 -0.30 9.23 43.02
CA THR A 156 0.73 8.91 44.01
C THR A 156 0.79 7.39 44.12
N ASP A 157 1.94 6.82 43.81
CA ASP A 157 2.29 5.45 44.20
C ASP A 157 2.16 5.36 45.73
N THR A 158 1.15 4.64 46.21
CA THR A 158 1.18 4.12 47.58
C THR A 158 1.90 2.79 47.51
N GLN A 159 3.11 2.76 48.04
CA GLN A 159 3.82 1.53 48.40
C GLN A 159 2.99 0.75 49.42
N GLU A 160 2.78 -0.54 49.17
CA GLU A 160 2.90 -1.65 50.13
C GLU A 160 2.92 -2.99 49.39
#